data_AF-D8FES1-F1
#
_entry.id   AF-D8FES1-F1
#
_cell.length_a   1.000
_cell.length_b   1.000
_cell.length_c   1.000
_cell.angle_alpha   90.00
_cell.angle_beta   90.00
_cell.angle_gamma   90.00
#
_symmetry.space_group_name_H-M   'P 1'
#
loop_
_entity.id
_entity.type
_entity.pdbx_description
1 polymer ?
#
loop_
_entity_poly.entity_id
_entity_poly.type
_entity_poly.pdbx_seq_one_letter_code
_entity_poly.pdbx_strand_id
1 'polypeptide(L)'
;MYHRKEGKIQFLPELEKDQFLRFAFQGTRDNQLFLTNAVSQKVERFKGIYDWFRDSLVMIAPDSRFEPFERFFQETHPLYGQMNLALGHLDTGISRLGGEKVNLENLALPDNLKTKLLEEIPEGATVRLLVEPDHERFAIMRQNGELEARKLVSFHSDSKGQDIRFDMKQESDGTQRIIDLVPAFLELAAENTEKVFVIDEIDRSLHTLLTRELLSGYLASCTPDTRSQLLLTTHDVLLMDQKLFRRDEMWVAERDSLGCTSLLPFSDYKDMRYDKDIRKSYLQGRLGGVPRILLSGLLQTEKVSAGGSTS
;
A
#
# COMPACT_ATOMS: atom_id res chain seq x y z
N MET A 1 25.61 8.37 8.81
CA MET A 1 26.14 7.25 9.63
C MET A 1 27.12 6.39 8.86
N TYR A 2 26.76 5.89 7.68
CA TYR A 2 27.67 5.23 6.74
C TYR A 2 27.14 5.33 5.30
N HIS A 3 27.98 5.00 4.31
CA HIS A 3 27.62 4.80 2.91
C HIS A 3 28.20 3.46 2.44
N ARG A 4 27.38 2.60 1.82
CA ARG A 4 27.85 1.36 1.18
C ARG A 4 27.78 1.51 -0.33
N LYS A 5 28.92 1.45 -1.02
CA LYS A 5 29.01 1.53 -2.48
C LYS A 5 29.99 0.47 -2.98
N GLU A 6 29.60 -0.31 -4.00
CA GLU A 6 30.45 -1.32 -4.64
C GLU A 6 31.12 -2.27 -3.62
N GLY A 7 30.34 -2.78 -2.66
CA GLY A 7 30.83 -3.70 -1.63
C GLY A 7 31.72 -3.06 -0.55
N LYS A 8 31.99 -1.75 -0.60
CA LYS A 8 32.78 -1.02 0.41
C LYS A 8 31.86 -0.20 1.30
N ILE A 9 32.14 -0.20 2.60
CA ILE A 9 31.50 0.70 3.56
C ILE A 9 32.43 1.86 3.89
N GLN A 10 31.87 3.06 3.91
CA GLN A 10 32.50 4.28 4.38
C GLN A 10 31.68 4.78 5.56
N PHE A 11 32.27 4.75 6.75
CA PHE A 11 31.67 5.33 7.94
C PHE A 11 31.93 6.83 7.99
N LEU A 12 31.07 7.57 8.71
CA LEU A 12 31.39 8.96 9.05
C LEU A 12 32.67 9.02 9.90
N PRO A 13 33.42 10.14 9.91
CA PRO A 13 34.71 10.25 10.61
C PRO A 13 34.68 9.80 12.08
N GLU A 14 33.57 10.07 12.78
CA GLU A 14 33.36 9.70 14.18
C GLU A 14 33.29 8.18 14.42
N LEU A 15 32.94 7.41 13.40
CA LEU A 15 32.73 5.96 13.45
C LEU A 15 33.82 5.18 12.71
N GLU A 16 34.75 5.87 12.06
CA GLU A 16 35.73 5.26 11.18
C GLU A 16 36.71 4.34 11.93
N LYS A 17 37.00 4.67 13.20
CA LYS A 17 37.93 3.90 14.07
C LYS A 17 37.24 2.79 14.85
N ASP A 18 35.92 2.62 14.73
CA ASP A 18 35.20 1.57 15.44
C ASP A 18 35.50 0.20 14.81
N GLN A 19 36.33 -0.58 15.51
CA GLN A 19 36.76 -1.90 15.05
C GLN A 19 35.60 -2.91 15.03
N PHE A 20 34.63 -2.76 15.94
CA PHE A 20 33.47 -3.66 16.00
C PHE A 20 32.56 -3.45 14.79
N LEU A 21 32.35 -2.19 14.37
CA LEU A 21 31.58 -1.88 13.17
C LEU A 21 32.23 -2.44 11.90
N ARG A 22 33.56 -2.37 11.80
CA ARG A 22 34.30 -2.96 10.67
C ARG A 22 34.17 -4.48 10.65
N PHE A 23 34.27 -5.12 11.80
CA PHE A 23 34.09 -6.57 11.93
C PHE A 23 32.66 -7.00 11.58
N ALA A 24 31.65 -6.29 12.11
CA ALA A 24 30.24 -6.53 11.78
C ALA A 24 29.99 -6.38 10.27
N PHE A 25 30.60 -5.38 9.63
CA PHE A 25 30.50 -5.21 8.18
C PHE A 25 31.16 -6.37 7.42
N GLN A 26 32.38 -6.79 7.82
CA GLN A 26 33.05 -7.94 7.22
C GLN A 26 32.23 -9.24 7.33
N GLY A 27 31.50 -9.41 8.43
CA GLY A 27 30.59 -10.54 8.61
C GLY A 27 29.23 -10.41 7.90
N THR A 28 28.95 -9.28 7.25
CA THR A 28 27.68 -9.07 6.54
C THR A 28 27.73 -9.72 5.17
N ARG A 29 26.74 -10.57 4.86
CA ARG A 29 26.62 -11.20 3.55
C ARG A 29 26.31 -10.17 2.45
N ASP A 30 26.68 -10.48 1.21
CA ASP A 30 26.45 -9.59 0.07
C ASP A 30 24.95 -9.32 -0.17
N ASN A 31 24.11 -10.33 0.07
CA ASN A 31 22.65 -10.25 -0.06
C ASN A 31 21.92 -9.80 1.23
N GLN A 32 22.65 -9.28 2.22
CA GLN A 32 22.08 -8.79 3.47
C GLN A 32 22.37 -7.31 3.66
N LEU A 33 21.36 -6.57 4.14
CA LEU A 33 21.52 -5.19 4.56
C LEU A 33 22.42 -5.14 5.81
N PHE A 34 23.41 -4.24 5.78
CA PHE A 34 24.31 -4.04 6.91
C PHE A 34 23.55 -3.65 8.19
N LEU A 35 22.51 -2.81 8.08
CA LEU A 35 21.70 -2.38 9.20
C LEU A 35 21.09 -3.57 9.97
N THR A 36 20.51 -4.53 9.24
CA THR A 36 19.91 -5.75 9.81
C THR A 36 20.95 -6.59 10.55
N ASN A 37 22.12 -6.80 9.93
CA ASN A 37 23.18 -7.58 10.55
C ASN A 37 23.81 -6.86 11.76
N ALA A 38 23.96 -5.54 11.70
CA ALA A 38 24.52 -4.78 12.81
C ALA A 38 23.63 -4.89 14.05
N VAL A 39 22.30 -4.81 13.90
CA VAL A 39 21.37 -5.00 15.03
C VAL A 39 21.34 -6.44 15.53
N SER A 40 21.41 -7.46 14.65
CA SER A 40 21.50 -8.86 15.09
C SER A 40 22.80 -9.15 15.86
N GLN A 41 23.87 -8.42 15.57
CA GLN A 41 25.13 -8.44 16.31
C GLN A 41 25.14 -7.50 17.53
N LYS A 42 23.98 -6.98 17.95
CA LYS A 42 23.81 -6.10 19.14
C LYS A 42 24.57 -4.77 19.06
N VAL A 43 24.71 -4.20 17.85
CA VAL A 43 25.17 -2.82 17.69
C VAL A 43 24.02 -1.86 18.02
N GLU A 44 23.89 -1.51 19.30
CA GLU A 44 22.78 -0.67 19.82
C GLU A 44 22.64 0.69 19.12
N ARG A 45 23.75 1.27 18.64
CA ARG A 45 23.75 2.56 17.94
C ARG A 45 22.84 2.59 16.71
N PHE A 46 22.63 1.46 16.05
CA PHE A 46 21.75 1.35 14.89
C PHE A 46 20.33 0.91 15.22
N LYS A 47 20.08 0.49 16.46
CA LYS A 47 18.80 -0.06 16.89
C LYS A 47 17.66 0.92 16.67
N GLY A 48 17.84 2.20 17.02
CA GLY A 48 16.80 3.22 16.80
C GLY A 48 16.42 3.42 15.33
N ILE A 49 17.39 3.39 14.41
CA ILE A 49 17.11 3.50 12.96
C ILE A 49 16.40 2.24 12.46
N TYR A 50 16.86 1.08 12.89
CA TYR A 50 16.24 -0.19 12.54
C TYR A 50 14.79 -0.27 13.05
N ASP A 51 14.57 0.11 14.31
CA ASP A 51 13.26 0.15 14.93
C ASP A 51 12.34 1.13 14.19
N TRP A 52 12.85 2.29 13.73
CA TRP A 52 12.08 3.20 12.88
C TRP A 52 11.61 2.53 11.57
N PHE A 53 12.49 1.84 10.84
CA PHE A 53 12.07 1.13 9.62
C PHE A 53 11.09 -0.01 9.92
N ARG A 54 11.25 -0.70 11.04
CA ARG A 54 10.39 -1.82 11.44
C ARG A 54 9.00 -1.35 11.89
N ASP A 55 8.96 -0.27 12.68
CA ASP A 55 7.77 0.11 13.43
C ASP A 55 7.05 1.32 12.80
N SER A 56 7.76 2.21 12.10
CA SER A 56 7.20 3.44 11.54
C SER A 56 6.85 3.33 10.05
N LEU A 57 7.62 2.58 9.25
CA LEU A 57 7.40 2.47 7.80
C LEU A 57 6.40 1.34 7.48
N VAL A 58 5.30 1.68 6.82
CA VAL A 58 4.27 0.74 6.36
C VAL A 58 4.17 0.81 4.83
N MET A 59 4.36 -0.32 4.16
CA MET A 59 4.23 -0.42 2.70
C MET A 59 2.92 -1.12 2.34
N ILE A 60 2.15 -0.52 1.42
CA ILE A 60 0.91 -1.06 0.89
C ILE A 60 1.09 -1.19 -0.62
N ALA A 61 1.27 -2.44 -1.08
CA ALA A 61 1.35 -2.76 -2.50
C ALA A 61 -0.05 -2.74 -3.15
N PRO A 62 -0.13 -2.78 -4.49
CA PRO A 62 -1.41 -2.69 -5.21
C PRO A 62 -2.38 -3.85 -4.86
N ASP A 63 -1.86 -5.00 -4.46
CA ASP A 63 -2.59 -6.23 -4.09
C ASP A 63 -2.61 -6.50 -2.58
N SER A 64 -2.03 -5.62 -1.76
CA SER A 64 -2.02 -5.76 -0.30
C SER A 64 -3.42 -5.74 0.29
N ARG A 65 -3.63 -6.57 1.31
CA ARG A 65 -4.86 -6.65 2.10
C ARG A 65 -4.63 -6.14 3.51
N PHE A 66 -5.64 -5.52 4.11
CA PHE A 66 -5.55 -5.18 5.53
C PHE A 66 -5.65 -6.45 6.37
N GLU A 67 -4.50 -6.88 6.91
CA GLU A 67 -4.39 -8.12 7.68
C GLU A 67 -5.19 -8.10 9.00
N PRO A 68 -5.14 -7.06 9.86
CA PRO A 68 -5.85 -7.07 11.14
C PRO A 68 -7.38 -6.92 11.03
N PHE A 69 -8.02 -7.48 10.00
CA PHE A 69 -9.44 -7.36 9.71
C PHE A 69 -10.33 -7.98 10.78
N GLU A 70 -9.83 -8.87 11.64
CA GLU A 70 -10.60 -9.39 12.77
C GLU A 70 -10.99 -8.28 13.77
N ARG A 71 -10.29 -7.13 13.75
CA ARG A 71 -10.67 -5.93 14.51
C ARG A 71 -12.03 -5.38 14.06
N PHE A 72 -12.45 -5.64 12.83
CA PHE A 72 -13.79 -5.29 12.33
C PHE A 72 -14.89 -6.18 12.91
N PHE A 73 -14.56 -7.21 13.70
CA PHE A 73 -15.56 -8.10 14.30
C PHE A 73 -15.93 -7.68 15.72
N GLN A 74 -15.20 -6.71 16.27
CA GLN A 74 -15.27 -6.33 17.68
C GLN A 74 -15.82 -4.91 17.80
N GLU A 75 -17.10 -4.78 18.17
CA GLU A 75 -17.76 -3.48 18.30
C GLU A 75 -17.06 -2.53 19.29
N THR A 76 -16.38 -3.09 20.29
CA THR A 76 -15.61 -2.36 21.29
C THR A 76 -14.28 -1.82 20.76
N HIS A 77 -13.78 -2.32 19.62
CA HIS A 77 -12.51 -1.88 19.07
C HIS A 77 -12.67 -0.52 18.36
N PRO A 78 -11.82 0.49 18.63
CA PRO A 78 -11.97 1.84 18.04
C PRO A 78 -12.08 1.85 16.50
N LEU A 79 -11.28 1.00 15.85
CA LEU A 79 -11.31 0.84 14.39
C LEU A 79 -12.67 0.40 13.84
N TYR A 80 -13.48 -0.37 14.59
CA TYR A 80 -14.79 -0.82 14.11
C TYR A 80 -15.71 0.36 13.80
N GLY A 81 -15.88 1.26 14.78
CA GLY A 81 -16.74 2.43 14.62
C GLY A 81 -16.21 3.40 13.57
N GLN A 82 -14.90 3.65 13.57
CA GLN A 82 -14.26 4.52 12.57
C GLN A 82 -14.41 3.98 11.14
N MET A 83 -14.24 2.66 10.97
CA MET A 83 -14.34 2.01 9.67
C MET A 83 -15.78 2.06 9.13
N ASN A 84 -16.77 1.72 9.95
CA ASN A 84 -18.17 1.75 9.51
C ASN A 84 -18.63 3.17 9.15
N LEU A 85 -18.20 4.18 9.93
CA LEU A 85 -18.46 5.58 9.61
C LEU A 85 -17.81 5.99 8.28
N ALA A 86 -16.54 5.61 8.08
CA ALA A 86 -15.82 5.94 6.85
C ALA A 86 -16.48 5.28 5.62
N LEU A 87 -16.80 3.98 5.69
CA LEU A 87 -17.45 3.27 4.58
C LEU A 87 -18.80 3.87 4.19
N GLY A 88 -19.57 4.33 5.17
CA GLY A 88 -20.84 5.04 4.94
C GLY A 88 -20.68 6.41 4.26
N HIS A 89 -19.53 7.06 4.41
CA HIS A 89 -19.24 8.36 3.77
C HIS A 89 -18.52 8.24 2.42
N LEU A 90 -18.03 7.06 2.06
CA LEU A 90 -17.25 6.81 0.85
C LEU A 90 -18.08 6.16 -0.27
N ASP A 91 -19.41 6.28 -0.20
CA ASP A 91 -20.37 5.79 -1.21
C ASP A 91 -20.22 4.29 -1.53
N THR A 92 -19.84 3.48 -0.53
CA THR A 92 -19.64 2.04 -0.71
C THR A 92 -20.95 1.23 -0.62
N GLY A 93 -22.00 1.83 -0.05
CA GLY A 93 -23.25 1.14 0.33
C GLY A 93 -23.16 0.30 1.60
N ILE A 94 -21.95 0.03 2.11
CA ILE A 94 -21.73 -0.79 3.29
C ILE A 94 -22.10 -0.01 4.56
N SER A 95 -23.02 -0.57 5.35
CA SER A 95 -23.40 -0.05 6.67
C SER A 95 -22.37 -0.45 7.73
N ARG A 96 -21.87 -1.69 7.66
CA ARG A 96 -20.82 -2.20 8.55
C ARG A 96 -20.10 -3.42 7.99
N LEU A 97 -18.88 -3.62 8.49
CA LEU A 97 -18.18 -4.90 8.36
C LEU A 97 -18.47 -5.80 9.57
N GLY A 98 -18.30 -7.11 9.41
CA GLY A 98 -18.45 -8.04 10.52
C GLY A 98 -17.82 -9.40 10.26
N GLY A 99 -17.83 -10.24 11.30
CA GLY A 99 -17.32 -11.59 11.27
C GLY A 99 -18.46 -12.60 11.39
N GLU A 100 -18.71 -13.36 10.34
CA GLU A 100 -19.69 -14.45 10.35
C GLU A 100 -19.03 -15.73 10.86
N LYS A 101 -19.58 -16.34 11.91
CA LYS A 101 -19.05 -17.60 12.46
C LYS A 101 -19.19 -18.72 11.43
N VAL A 102 -18.09 -19.42 11.17
CA VAL A 102 -18.05 -20.57 10.24
C VAL A 102 -17.48 -21.79 10.96
N ASN A 103 -17.90 -22.97 10.52
CA ASN A 103 -17.29 -24.22 11.00
C ASN A 103 -15.93 -24.40 10.32
N LEU A 104 -14.87 -24.56 11.13
CA LEU A 104 -13.51 -24.87 10.69
C LEU A 104 -13.45 -26.11 9.80
N GLU A 105 -14.30 -27.11 10.07
CA GLU A 105 -14.37 -28.35 9.28
C GLU A 105 -14.81 -28.09 7.84
N ASN A 106 -15.69 -27.11 7.64
CA ASN A 106 -16.24 -26.75 6.33
C ASN A 106 -15.30 -25.90 5.49
N LEU A 107 -14.20 -25.39 6.06
CA LEU A 107 -13.20 -24.68 5.30
C LEU A 107 -12.47 -25.66 4.37
N ALA A 108 -12.31 -25.27 3.09
CA ALA A 108 -11.59 -26.06 2.09
C ALA A 108 -10.05 -25.98 2.29
N LEU A 109 -9.60 -26.31 3.50
CA LEU A 109 -8.19 -26.36 3.89
C LEU A 109 -7.71 -27.82 3.90
N PRO A 110 -6.45 -28.08 3.53
CA PRO A 110 -5.82 -29.37 3.71
C PRO A 110 -5.91 -29.86 5.17
N ASP A 111 -6.18 -31.15 5.38
CA ASP A 111 -6.39 -31.72 6.73
C ASP A 111 -5.18 -31.52 7.65
N ASN A 112 -3.96 -31.63 7.10
CA ASN A 112 -2.73 -31.38 7.85
C ASN A 112 -2.63 -29.94 8.37
N LEU A 113 -3.16 -28.96 7.63
CA LEU A 113 -3.19 -27.57 8.07
C LEU A 113 -4.28 -27.37 9.14
N LYS A 114 -5.45 -28.00 8.98
CA LYS A 114 -6.51 -27.99 10.00
C LYS A 114 -6.00 -28.53 11.34
N THR A 115 -5.33 -29.68 11.33
CA THR A 115 -4.77 -30.28 12.57
C THR A 115 -3.75 -29.35 13.22
N LYS A 116 -2.85 -28.74 12.44
CA LYS A 116 -1.89 -27.76 12.97
C LYS A 116 -2.57 -26.55 13.60
N LEU A 117 -3.59 -25.99 12.95
CA LEU A 117 -4.36 -24.86 13.49
C LEU A 117 -5.05 -25.24 14.80
N LEU A 118 -5.54 -26.48 14.92
CA LEU A 118 -6.15 -26.97 16.16
C LEU A 118 -5.14 -27.07 17.31
N GLU A 119 -3.92 -27.52 17.04
CA GLU A 119 -2.91 -27.83 18.06
C GLU A 119 -1.99 -26.66 18.42
N GLU A 120 -1.65 -25.79 17.47
CA GLU A 120 -0.54 -24.84 17.60
C GLU A 120 -0.98 -23.41 17.97
N ILE A 121 -2.26 -23.05 17.84
CA ILE A 121 -2.73 -21.68 18.12
C ILE A 121 -2.78 -21.42 19.63
N PRO A 122 -1.96 -20.52 20.19
CA PRO A 122 -1.99 -20.17 21.60
C PRO A 122 -3.26 -19.41 21.99
N GLU A 123 -3.60 -19.40 23.27
CA GLU A 123 -4.70 -18.60 23.81
C GLU A 123 -4.51 -17.10 23.48
N GLY A 124 -5.57 -16.44 22.96
CA GLY A 124 -5.52 -15.03 22.56
C GLY A 124 -4.83 -14.75 21.22
N ALA A 125 -4.31 -15.77 20.53
CA ALA A 125 -3.74 -15.60 19.21
C ALA A 125 -4.80 -15.66 18.10
N THR A 126 -4.51 -14.98 17.00
CA THR A 126 -5.32 -14.97 15.78
C THR A 126 -4.46 -15.46 14.62
N VAL A 127 -4.96 -16.47 13.90
CA VAL A 127 -4.45 -16.87 12.58
C VAL A 127 -5.37 -16.32 11.51
N ARG A 128 -4.81 -15.67 10.50
CA ARG A 128 -5.53 -15.11 9.37
C ARG A 128 -5.25 -15.94 8.14
N LEU A 129 -6.31 -16.25 7.40
CA LEU A 129 -6.24 -17.00 6.15
C LEU A 129 -6.92 -16.19 5.05
N LEU A 130 -6.21 -16.05 3.94
CA LEU A 130 -6.74 -15.52 2.68
C LEU A 130 -6.95 -16.69 1.73
N VAL A 131 -8.17 -16.84 1.23
CA VAL A 131 -8.53 -17.87 0.26
C VAL A 131 -8.75 -17.22 -1.11
N GLU A 132 -7.83 -17.48 -2.01
CA GLU A 132 -7.88 -17.09 -3.42
C GLU A 132 -8.56 -18.18 -4.26
N PRO A 133 -9.23 -17.84 -5.38
CA PRO A 133 -9.35 -16.51 -5.99
C PRO A 133 -10.52 -15.65 -5.44
N ASP A 134 -11.33 -16.20 -4.53
CA ASP A 134 -12.56 -15.55 -4.06
C ASP A 134 -12.29 -14.39 -3.05
N HIS A 135 -11.03 -14.07 -2.76
CA HIS A 135 -10.60 -13.06 -1.77
C HIS A 135 -11.28 -13.20 -0.39
N GLU A 136 -11.65 -14.44 -0.01
CA GLU A 136 -12.33 -14.69 1.26
C GLU A 136 -11.32 -14.64 2.40
N ARG A 137 -11.67 -13.92 3.47
CA ARG A 137 -10.78 -13.73 4.63
C ARG A 137 -11.38 -14.40 5.84
N PHE A 138 -10.60 -15.28 6.46
CA PHE A 138 -10.97 -16.00 7.66
C PHE A 138 -10.00 -15.67 8.79
N ALA A 139 -10.53 -15.32 9.96
CA ALA A 139 -9.75 -15.24 11.18
C ALA A 139 -10.15 -16.38 12.10
N ILE A 140 -9.14 -17.15 12.53
CA ILE A 140 -9.25 -18.26 13.47
C ILE A 140 -8.63 -17.79 14.77
N MET A 141 -9.44 -17.72 15.81
CA MET A 141 -9.07 -17.16 17.11
C MET A 141 -9.25 -18.23 18.18
N ARG A 142 -8.34 -18.30 19.15
CA ARG A 142 -8.53 -19.12 20.35
C ARG A 142 -8.95 -18.23 21.52
N GLN A 143 -10.15 -18.46 22.04
CA GLN A 143 -10.71 -17.74 23.18
C GLN A 143 -11.36 -18.70 24.17
N ASN A 144 -11.00 -18.58 25.45
CA ASN A 144 -11.45 -19.44 26.54
C ASN A 144 -11.20 -20.94 26.26
N GLY A 145 -10.09 -21.27 25.59
CA GLY A 145 -9.74 -22.64 25.22
C GLY A 145 -10.49 -23.20 24.00
N GLU A 146 -11.46 -22.46 23.44
CA GLU A 146 -12.18 -22.85 22.23
C GLU A 146 -11.64 -22.13 20.99
N LEU A 147 -11.66 -22.83 19.85
CA LEU A 147 -11.32 -22.23 18.56
C LEU A 147 -12.58 -21.75 17.86
N GLU A 148 -12.55 -20.48 17.44
CA GLU A 148 -13.61 -19.85 16.67
C GLU A 148 -13.04 -19.38 15.33
N ALA A 149 -13.67 -19.81 14.23
CA ALA A 149 -13.40 -19.24 12.92
C ALA A 149 -14.50 -18.27 12.52
N ARG A 150 -14.11 -17.10 12.03
CA ARG A 150 -15.01 -16.09 11.47
C ARG A 150 -14.56 -15.67 10.09
N LYS A 151 -15.53 -15.54 9.17
CA LYS A 151 -15.35 -15.01 7.83
C LYS A 151 -15.66 -13.51 7.81
N LEU A 152 -14.80 -12.71 7.19
CA LEU A 152 -15.10 -11.30 6.92
C LEU A 152 -16.26 -11.19 5.93
N VAL A 153 -17.29 -10.44 6.31
CA VAL A 153 -18.47 -10.14 5.50
C VAL A 153 -18.82 -8.66 5.61
N SER A 154 -19.54 -8.15 4.62
CA SER A 154 -20.12 -6.82 4.61
C SER A 154 -21.63 -6.89 4.81
N PHE A 155 -22.19 -5.83 5.36
CA PHE A 155 -23.64 -5.64 5.50
C PHE A 155 -24.05 -4.33 4.84
N HIS A 156 -25.16 -4.36 4.11
CA HIS A 156 -25.79 -3.21 3.45
C HIS A 156 -27.19 -3.02 4.04
N SER A 157 -27.65 -1.78 4.20
CA SER A 157 -29.01 -1.55 4.68
C SER A 157 -30.01 -1.53 3.53
N ASP A 158 -31.08 -2.32 3.65
CA ASP A 158 -32.19 -2.28 2.70
C ASP A 158 -33.11 -1.05 2.92
N SER A 159 -34.15 -0.91 2.09
CA SER A 159 -35.12 0.20 2.19
C SER A 159 -35.91 0.23 3.50
N LYS A 160 -35.84 -0.83 4.30
CA LYS A 160 -36.47 -0.97 5.62
C LYS A 160 -35.45 -0.87 6.76
N GLY A 161 -34.18 -0.60 6.46
CA GLY A 161 -33.08 -0.51 7.43
C GLY A 161 -32.60 -1.87 7.95
N GLN A 162 -32.92 -2.97 7.27
CA GLN A 162 -32.41 -4.30 7.62
C GLN A 162 -31.07 -4.56 6.94
N ASP A 163 -30.16 -5.17 7.68
CA ASP A 163 -28.86 -5.58 7.16
C ASP A 163 -29.00 -6.77 6.19
N ILE A 164 -28.61 -6.57 4.94
CA ILE A 164 -28.41 -7.60 3.94
C ILE A 164 -26.92 -7.92 3.90
N ARG A 165 -26.62 -9.19 4.13
CA ARG A 165 -25.26 -9.73 4.20
C ARG A 165 -24.72 -10.05 2.81
N PHE A 166 -23.46 -9.71 2.58
CA PHE A 166 -22.70 -10.04 1.36
C PHE A 166 -21.35 -10.68 1.71
N ASP A 167 -20.93 -11.65 0.91
CA ASP A 167 -19.55 -12.13 0.90
C ASP A 167 -18.65 -11.08 0.28
N MET A 168 -17.37 -11.04 0.69
CA MET A 168 -16.40 -10.12 0.11
C MET A 168 -16.25 -10.29 -1.42
N LYS A 169 -16.41 -11.49 -1.96
CA LYS A 169 -16.39 -11.75 -3.40
C LYS A 169 -17.56 -11.15 -4.19
N GLN A 170 -18.63 -10.75 -3.50
CA GLN A 170 -19.78 -10.07 -4.10
C GLN A 170 -19.57 -8.55 -4.13
N GLU A 171 -18.59 -8.04 -3.38
CA GLU A 171 -18.21 -6.64 -3.41
C GLU A 171 -17.33 -6.32 -4.61
N SER A 172 -17.49 -5.11 -5.13
CA SER A 172 -16.63 -4.62 -6.22
C SER A 172 -15.16 -4.54 -5.77
N ASP A 173 -14.23 -4.67 -6.73
CA ASP A 173 -12.80 -4.50 -6.46
C ASP A 173 -12.48 -3.15 -5.80
N GLY A 174 -13.21 -2.08 -6.18
CA GLY A 174 -13.07 -0.76 -5.58
C GLY A 174 -13.47 -0.74 -4.11
N THR A 175 -14.61 -1.37 -3.77
CA THR A 175 -15.07 -1.50 -2.38
C THR A 175 -14.08 -2.32 -1.54
N GLN A 176 -13.61 -3.45 -2.07
CA GLN A 176 -12.60 -4.26 -1.39
C GLN A 176 -11.30 -3.47 -1.17
N ARG A 177 -10.86 -2.69 -2.17
CA ARG A 177 -9.68 -1.83 -2.06
C ARG A 177 -9.86 -0.73 -1.02
N ILE A 178 -11.05 -0.13 -0.91
CA ILE A 178 -11.38 0.85 0.14
C ILE A 178 -11.28 0.20 1.52
N ILE A 179 -11.80 -1.02 1.68
CA ILE A 179 -11.70 -1.76 2.94
C ILE A 179 -10.23 -1.97 3.36
N ASP A 180 -9.35 -2.16 2.39
CA ASP A 180 -7.92 -2.32 2.63
C ASP A 180 -7.18 -1.00 2.92
N LEU A 181 -7.59 0.11 2.31
CA LEU A 181 -6.88 1.40 2.40
C LEU A 181 -7.36 2.30 3.54
N VAL A 182 -8.65 2.31 3.88
CA VAL A 182 -9.20 3.21 4.90
C VAL A 182 -8.48 3.08 6.26
N PRO A 183 -8.13 1.88 6.76
CA PRO A 183 -7.37 1.76 8.00
C PRO A 183 -6.06 2.55 7.99
N ALA A 184 -5.35 2.62 6.85
CA ALA A 184 -4.13 3.40 6.71
C ALA A 184 -4.40 4.91 6.82
N PHE A 185 -5.47 5.40 6.17
CA PHE A 185 -5.87 6.80 6.27
C PHE A 185 -6.31 7.19 7.68
N LEU A 186 -7.01 6.30 8.38
CA LEU A 186 -7.38 6.49 9.79
C LEU A 186 -6.13 6.56 10.70
N GLU A 187 -5.13 5.70 10.46
CA GLU A 187 -3.87 5.72 11.23
C GLU A 187 -3.00 6.93 10.88
N LEU A 188 -2.99 7.39 9.63
CA LEU A 188 -2.32 8.61 9.19
C LEU A 188 -2.90 9.87 9.83
N ALA A 189 -4.21 9.90 10.03
CA ALA A 189 -4.94 11.01 10.64
C ALA A 189 -5.02 10.94 12.18
N ALA A 190 -4.52 9.85 12.80
CA ALA A 190 -4.53 9.68 14.23
C ALA A 190 -3.58 10.67 14.93
N GLU A 191 -3.96 11.14 16.12
CA GLU A 191 -3.08 12.01 16.92
C GLU A 191 -1.78 11.29 17.32
N ASN A 192 -0.66 12.01 17.28
CA ASN A 192 0.66 11.52 17.67
C ASN A 192 1.18 10.31 16.89
N THR A 193 0.64 10.03 15.70
CA THR A 193 1.21 9.02 14.81
C THR A 193 2.50 9.52 14.16
N GLU A 194 3.54 8.69 14.18
CA GLU A 194 4.83 8.92 13.50
C GLU A 194 5.01 7.96 12.31
N LYS A 195 3.88 7.44 11.80
CA LYS A 195 3.86 6.45 10.73
C LYS A 195 4.15 7.10 9.38
N VAL A 196 4.93 6.38 8.57
CA VAL A 196 5.16 6.68 7.16
C VAL A 196 4.51 5.59 6.34
N PHE A 197 3.46 5.93 5.61
CA PHE A 197 2.81 5.01 4.67
C PHE A 197 3.37 5.23 3.27
N VAL A 198 3.70 4.12 2.60
CA VAL A 198 4.06 4.09 1.18
C VAL A 198 3.00 3.27 0.46
N ILE A 199 2.14 3.92 -0.32
CA ILE A 199 1.03 3.28 -1.02
C ILE A 199 1.30 3.27 -2.52
N ASP A 200 1.54 2.09 -3.07
CA ASP A 200 1.73 1.91 -4.50
C ASP A 200 0.37 1.75 -5.21
N GLU A 201 0.22 2.48 -6.31
CA GLU A 201 -1.01 2.60 -7.11
C GLU A 201 -2.24 2.88 -6.24
N ILE A 202 -2.25 4.07 -5.61
CA ILE A 202 -3.32 4.45 -4.70
C ILE A 202 -4.70 4.49 -5.37
N ASP A 203 -4.73 4.80 -6.67
CA ASP A 203 -5.93 4.87 -7.51
C ASP A 203 -6.38 3.52 -8.07
N ARG A 204 -5.65 2.42 -7.80
CA ARG A 204 -6.01 1.10 -8.34
C ARG A 204 -7.44 0.71 -7.95
N SER A 205 -8.27 0.45 -8.97
CA SER A 205 -9.69 0.09 -8.84
C SER A 205 -10.58 1.16 -8.17
N LEU A 206 -10.05 2.35 -7.89
CA LEU A 206 -10.80 3.45 -7.28
C LEU A 206 -11.20 4.49 -8.32
N HIS A 207 -12.36 5.10 -8.08
CA HIS A 207 -12.74 6.30 -8.84
C HIS A 207 -11.87 7.48 -8.41
N THR A 208 -11.40 8.30 -9.35
CA THR A 208 -10.56 9.50 -9.12
C THR A 208 -11.04 10.37 -7.95
N LEU A 209 -12.33 10.67 -7.90
CA LEU A 209 -12.91 11.54 -6.87
C LEU A 209 -12.77 10.93 -5.48
N LEU A 210 -12.89 9.61 -5.35
CA LEU A 210 -12.77 8.91 -4.08
C LEU A 210 -11.33 8.96 -3.57
N THR A 211 -10.36 8.69 -4.45
CA THR A 211 -8.93 8.85 -4.13
C THR A 211 -8.60 10.29 -3.72
N ARG A 212 -9.16 11.27 -4.45
CA ARG A 212 -8.99 12.69 -4.13
C ARG A 212 -9.56 13.05 -2.76
N GLU A 213 -10.74 12.55 -2.40
CA GLU A 213 -11.35 12.83 -1.09
C GLU A 213 -10.55 12.21 0.05
N LEU A 214 -10.05 10.97 -0.10
CA LEU A 214 -9.16 10.36 0.90
C LEU A 214 -7.91 11.21 1.13
N LEU A 215 -7.27 11.66 0.04
CA LEU A 215 -6.09 12.52 0.10
C LEU A 215 -6.41 13.90 0.72
N SER A 216 -7.52 14.51 0.32
CA SER A 216 -7.95 15.81 0.86
C SER A 216 -8.26 15.71 2.35
N GLY A 217 -8.92 14.63 2.78
CA GLY A 217 -9.21 14.36 4.19
C GLY A 217 -7.93 14.21 5.02
N TYR A 218 -6.96 13.44 4.54
CA TYR A 218 -5.66 13.32 5.20
C TYR A 218 -4.95 14.67 5.31
N LEU A 219 -4.82 15.40 4.20
CA LEU A 219 -4.14 16.71 4.19
C LEU A 219 -4.85 17.73 5.10
N ALA A 220 -6.19 17.70 5.16
CA ALA A 220 -6.97 18.55 6.06
C ALA A 220 -6.80 18.18 7.55
N SER A 221 -6.48 16.92 7.86
CA SER A 221 -6.18 16.49 9.23
C SER A 221 -4.77 16.90 9.69
N CYS A 222 -3.89 17.29 8.77
CA CYS A 222 -2.51 17.64 9.09
C CYS A 222 -2.40 19.03 9.73
N THR A 223 -1.60 19.11 10.80
CA THR A 223 -1.26 20.32 11.54
C THR A 223 0.26 20.52 11.57
N PRO A 224 0.78 21.69 12.00
CA PRO A 224 2.22 21.90 12.18
C PRO A 224 2.91 20.87 13.12
N ASP A 225 2.15 20.24 14.01
CA ASP A 225 2.63 19.23 14.95
C ASP A 225 2.48 17.79 14.44
N THR A 226 1.81 17.60 13.30
CA THR A 226 1.66 16.28 12.68
C THR A 226 3.03 15.73 12.25
N ARG A 227 3.26 14.43 12.51
CA ARG A 227 4.51 13.73 12.19
C ARG A 227 4.29 12.47 11.34
N SER A 228 3.10 12.31 10.78
CA SER A 228 2.81 11.26 9.81
C SER A 228 3.17 11.68 8.39
N GLN A 229 3.45 10.71 7.53
CA GLN A 229 3.81 10.97 6.13
C GLN A 229 3.16 9.94 5.22
N LEU A 230 2.63 10.41 4.09
CA LEU A 230 2.16 9.55 3.00
C LEU A 230 3.04 9.77 1.77
N LEU A 231 3.64 8.69 1.27
CA LEU A 231 4.26 8.60 -0.04
C LEU A 231 3.35 7.71 -0.90
N LEU A 232 3.06 8.13 -2.12
CA LEU A 232 2.19 7.38 -3.00
C LEU A 232 2.65 7.42 -4.45
N THR A 233 2.21 6.43 -5.23
CA THR A 233 2.29 6.45 -6.69
C THR A 233 0.88 6.43 -7.26
N THR A 234 0.71 7.01 -8.44
CA THR A 234 -0.57 7.02 -9.14
C THR A 234 -0.37 7.13 -10.64
N HIS A 235 -1.31 6.57 -11.41
CA HIS A 235 -1.43 6.80 -12.85
C HIS A 235 -2.50 7.84 -13.19
N ASP A 236 -3.25 8.31 -12.18
CA ASP A 236 -4.35 9.24 -12.36
C ASP A 236 -3.87 10.69 -12.48
N VAL A 237 -3.79 11.15 -13.73
CA VAL A 237 -3.40 12.53 -14.07
C VAL A 237 -4.34 13.59 -13.50
N LEU A 238 -5.57 13.23 -13.10
CA LEU A 238 -6.51 14.17 -12.47
C LEU A 238 -6.11 14.52 -11.03
N LEU A 239 -5.28 13.70 -10.39
CA LEU A 239 -4.67 14.00 -9.09
C LEU A 239 -3.50 14.98 -9.19
N MET A 240 -3.00 15.28 -10.40
CA MET A 240 -1.99 16.32 -10.65
C MET A 240 -2.60 17.74 -10.53
N ASP A 241 -3.09 18.08 -9.34
CA ASP A 241 -3.79 19.31 -9.04
C ASP A 241 -3.02 20.15 -8.01
N GLN A 242 -2.65 21.37 -8.40
CA GLN A 242 -1.96 22.33 -7.55
C GLN A 242 -2.82 22.86 -6.39
N LYS A 243 -4.13 22.59 -6.40
CA LYS A 243 -5.01 22.85 -5.24
C LYS A 243 -4.90 21.76 -4.17
N LEU A 244 -4.46 20.56 -4.55
CA LEU A 244 -4.29 19.43 -3.66
C LEU A 244 -2.85 19.31 -3.17
N PHE A 245 -1.87 19.44 -4.07
CA PHE A 245 -0.46 19.27 -3.77
C PHE A 245 0.38 20.48 -4.14
N ARG A 246 1.45 20.73 -3.38
CA ARG A 246 2.51 21.67 -3.76
C ARG A 246 3.38 21.06 -4.86
N ARG A 247 4.12 21.91 -5.58
CA ARG A 247 4.97 21.49 -6.71
C ARG A 247 6.15 20.60 -6.29
N ASP A 248 6.65 20.77 -5.08
CA ASP A 248 7.72 19.96 -4.49
C ASP A 248 7.21 18.61 -3.93
N GLU A 249 5.90 18.44 -3.82
CA GLU A 249 5.25 17.18 -3.40
C GLU A 249 4.89 16.28 -4.58
N MET A 250 4.97 16.81 -5.82
CA MET A 250 4.67 16.07 -7.03
C MET A 250 5.94 15.78 -7.84
N TRP A 251 6.12 14.52 -8.19
CA TRP A 251 7.30 14.00 -8.88
C TRP A 251 6.87 13.17 -10.08
N VAL A 252 7.67 13.20 -11.14
CA VAL A 252 7.47 12.36 -12.32
C VAL A 252 8.62 11.36 -12.44
N ALA A 253 8.28 10.12 -12.74
CA ALA A 253 9.25 9.10 -13.12
C ALA A 253 9.38 9.07 -14.64
N GLU A 254 10.59 9.27 -15.15
CA GLU A 254 10.89 9.18 -16.58
C GLU A 254 11.96 8.10 -16.83
N ARG A 255 11.74 7.28 -17.85
CA ARG A 255 12.69 6.28 -18.30
C ARG A 255 13.38 6.76 -19.58
N ASP A 256 14.70 6.77 -19.56
CA ASP A 256 15.49 7.14 -20.74
C ASP A 256 15.56 6.00 -21.78
N SER A 257 16.26 6.25 -22.89
CA SER A 257 16.44 5.25 -23.95
C SER A 257 17.31 4.05 -23.57
N LEU A 258 18.08 4.15 -22.47
CA LEU A 258 18.89 3.06 -21.93
C LEU A 258 18.12 2.25 -20.88
N GLY A 259 16.87 2.62 -20.58
CA GLY A 259 16.06 1.98 -19.57
C GLY A 259 16.31 2.47 -18.15
N CYS A 260 17.13 3.51 -17.96
CA CYS A 260 17.38 4.10 -16.64
C CYS A 260 16.22 5.01 -16.24
N THR A 261 15.72 4.86 -15.02
CA THR A 261 14.66 5.71 -14.48
C THR A 261 15.24 6.87 -13.67
N SER A 262 14.75 8.07 -13.93
CA SER A 262 15.01 9.28 -13.13
C SER A 262 13.70 9.78 -12.51
N LEU A 263 13.78 10.29 -11.28
CA LEU A 263 12.68 10.97 -10.59
C LEU A 263 12.94 12.47 -10.61
N LEU A 264 11.97 13.24 -11.12
CA LEU A 264 12.09 14.68 -11.32
C LEU A 264 10.95 15.40 -10.58
N PRO A 265 11.22 16.30 -9.62
CA PRO A 265 10.18 17.06 -8.94
C PRO A 265 9.63 18.17 -9.85
N PHE A 266 8.34 18.49 -9.74
CA PHE A 266 7.77 19.58 -10.54
C PHE A 266 8.27 20.97 -10.14
N SER A 267 8.86 21.13 -8.96
CA SER A 267 9.51 22.37 -8.53
C SER A 267 10.74 22.75 -9.38
N ASP A 268 11.41 21.78 -10.03
CA ASP A 268 12.61 22.04 -10.83
C ASP A 268 12.33 22.76 -12.16
N TYR A 269 11.08 22.74 -12.63
CA TYR A 269 10.69 23.39 -13.89
C TYR A 269 10.51 24.91 -13.71
N LYS A 270 11.56 25.68 -13.99
CA LYS A 270 11.60 27.15 -13.81
C LYS A 270 10.60 27.93 -14.69
N ASP A 271 10.25 27.42 -15.87
CA ASP A 271 9.36 28.09 -16.85
C ASP A 271 7.86 27.94 -16.55
N MET A 272 7.54 27.31 -15.41
CA MET A 272 6.20 27.14 -14.92
C MET A 272 5.86 28.26 -13.94
N ARG A 273 5.17 29.29 -14.44
CA ARG A 273 4.44 30.23 -13.58
C ARG A 273 3.35 29.45 -12.82
N TYR A 274 3.05 29.88 -11.59
CA TYR A 274 2.08 29.24 -10.69
C TYR A 274 0.66 29.11 -11.29
N ASP A 275 0.33 29.97 -12.26
CA ASP A 275 -0.96 30.00 -12.96
C ASP A 275 -1.08 29.00 -14.12
N LYS A 276 0.00 28.32 -14.52
CA LYS A 276 -0.05 27.30 -15.59
C LYS A 276 -0.56 25.98 -15.04
N ASP A 277 -1.52 25.40 -15.76
CA ASP A 277 -2.02 24.04 -15.53
C ASP A 277 -0.88 23.01 -15.75
N ILE A 278 -0.36 22.46 -14.65
CA ILE A 278 0.70 21.44 -14.62
C ILE A 278 0.28 20.20 -15.38
N ARG A 279 -0.94 19.70 -15.12
CA ARG A 279 -1.50 18.54 -15.82
C ARG A 279 -1.53 18.76 -17.32
N LYS A 280 -1.98 19.92 -17.79
CA LYS A 280 -1.95 20.25 -19.23
C LYS A 280 -0.52 20.23 -19.79
N SER A 281 0.45 20.75 -19.05
CA SER A 281 1.86 20.76 -19.47
C SER A 281 2.46 19.35 -19.50
N TYR A 282 2.12 18.51 -18.53
CA TYR A 282 2.46 17.09 -18.48
C TYR A 282 1.92 16.35 -19.70
N LEU A 283 0.61 16.45 -19.98
CA LEU A 283 -0.05 15.78 -21.11
C LEU A 283 0.48 16.23 -22.47
N GLN A 284 1.05 17.43 -22.57
CA GLN A 284 1.74 17.92 -23.77
C GLN A 284 3.18 17.40 -23.92
N GLY A 285 3.66 16.60 -22.96
CA GLY A 285 5.01 16.02 -22.94
C GLY A 285 6.11 16.99 -22.54
N ARG A 286 5.77 18.17 -21.98
CA ARG A 286 6.77 19.18 -21.59
C ARG A 286 7.51 18.84 -20.30
N LEU A 287 6.95 17.95 -19.50
CA LEU A 287 7.46 17.58 -18.17
C LEU A 287 8.05 16.17 -18.13
N GLY A 288 8.21 15.48 -19.28
CA GLY A 288 8.64 14.08 -19.29
C GLY A 288 7.58 13.13 -18.72
N GLY A 289 7.92 11.85 -18.58
CA GLY A 289 7.07 10.81 -17.98
C GLY A 289 5.85 10.36 -18.81
N VAL A 290 5.53 11.04 -19.90
CA VAL A 290 4.44 10.61 -20.80
C VAL A 290 4.84 9.43 -21.70
N PRO A 291 3.95 8.44 -21.92
CA PRO A 291 4.21 7.33 -22.82
C PRO A 291 4.41 7.78 -24.28
N ARG A 292 5.43 7.22 -24.96
CA ARG A 292 5.63 7.38 -26.41
C ARG A 292 4.92 6.26 -27.16
N ILE A 293 3.67 6.50 -27.56
CA ILE A 293 2.82 5.50 -28.21
C ILE A 293 2.87 5.71 -29.74
N LEU A 294 3.42 4.73 -30.47
CA LEU A 294 3.47 4.73 -31.94
C LEU A 294 2.65 3.54 -32.48
N LEU A 295 1.34 3.71 -32.58
CA LEU A 295 0.41 2.68 -33.09
C LEU A 295 0.41 2.54 -34.62
N SER A 296 0.80 3.58 -35.34
CA SER A 296 0.70 3.64 -36.80
C SER A 296 1.57 2.61 -37.53
N GLY A 297 2.71 2.20 -36.95
CA GLY A 297 3.57 1.14 -37.50
C GLY A 297 3.12 -0.27 -37.15
N LEU A 298 2.32 -0.44 -36.09
CA LEU A 298 1.82 -1.76 -35.64
C LEU A 298 0.57 -2.21 -36.40
N LEU A 299 -0.26 -1.26 -36.85
CA LEU A 299 -1.54 -1.54 -37.53
C LEU A 299 -1.43 -1.53 -39.06
N GLN A 300 -0.26 -1.24 -39.61
CA GLN A 300 0.00 -1.41 -41.04
C GLN A 300 0.40 -2.87 -41.30
N THR A 301 -0.58 -3.73 -41.59
CA THR A 301 -0.33 -5.01 -42.24
C THR A 301 0.33 -4.74 -43.59
N GLU A 302 1.53 -5.27 -43.81
CA GLU A 302 2.20 -5.26 -45.11
C GLU A 302 1.21 -5.68 -46.20
N LYS A 303 0.81 -4.75 -47.07
CA LYS A 303 0.24 -5.13 -48.36
C LYS A 303 1.37 -5.78 -49.14
N VAL A 304 1.51 -7.10 -49.00
CA VAL A 304 2.35 -7.91 -49.88
C VAL A 304 1.80 -7.71 -51.29
N SER A 305 2.50 -6.90 -52.07
CA SER A 305 2.21 -6.68 -53.47
C SER A 305 2.45 -8.00 -54.21
N ALA A 306 1.36 -8.69 -54.55
CA ALA A 306 1.38 -9.74 -55.57
C ALA A 306 1.59 -9.07 -56.95
N GLY A 307 2.83 -8.66 -57.22
CA GLY A 307 3.30 -8.27 -58.53
C GLY A 307 3.99 -9.45 -59.21
N GLY A 308 3.19 -10.43 -59.65
CA GLY A 308 3.66 -11.60 -60.37
C GLY A 308 3.19 -11.58 -61.83
N SER A 309 4.12 -11.18 -62.71
CA SER A 309 4.27 -11.60 -64.11
C SER A 309 3.07 -11.57 -65.07
N THR A 310 3.16 -10.72 -66.08
CA THR A 310 2.90 -11.12 -67.47
C THR A 310 3.89 -10.42 -68.39
N SER A 311 4.76 -11.24 -69.00
CA SER A 311 5.39 -11.15 -70.33
C SER A 311 5.56 -9.78 -70.99
#